data_AF-A0AAV8WQI9-F1
#
_entry.id   AF-A0AAV8WQI9-F1
#
_cell.length_a   1.000
_cell.length_b   1.000
_cell.length_c   1.000
_cell.angle_alpha   90.00
_cell.angle_beta   90.00
_cell.angle_gamma   90.00
#
_symmetry.space_group_name_H-M   'P 1'
#
loop_
_entity.id
_entity.type
_entity.pdbx_description
1 polymer ?
#
loop_
_entity_poly.entity_id
_entity_poly.type
_entity_poly.pdbx_seq_one_letter_code
_entity_poly.pdbx_strand_id
1 'polypeptide(L)'
;MLNICCPFTIYTFHRQPEFGNWAFNLKRGEECLSKWDLIPEDTDVLITHSPPLGHGDLVCSGVRAGCVELLSTVQNRVKPKYHVFGHIHEGILEHLI
;
A
#
# COMPACT_ATOMS: atom_id res chain seq x y z
N MET A 1 18.49 -34.12 -2.96
CA MET A 1 17.89 -33.29 -1.90
C MET A 1 17.86 -31.85 -2.38
N LEU A 2 16.68 -31.25 -2.35
CA LEU A 2 16.35 -29.87 -2.74
C LEU A 2 17.07 -28.85 -1.85
N ASN A 3 17.42 -27.70 -2.42
CA ASN A 3 17.35 -26.39 -1.76
C ASN A 3 17.64 -25.26 -2.77
N ILE A 4 16.61 -24.81 -3.47
CA ILE A 4 16.52 -23.42 -3.93
C ILE A 4 15.32 -22.86 -3.17
N CYS A 5 15.61 -22.22 -2.04
CA CYS A 5 14.63 -21.62 -1.15
C CYS A 5 13.96 -20.45 -1.91
N CYS A 6 12.64 -20.46 -1.98
CA CYS A 6 11.77 -19.62 -2.82
C CYS A 6 12.24 -18.16 -2.99
N PRO A 7 12.36 -17.62 -4.23
CA PRO A 7 12.53 -16.18 -4.40
C PRO A 7 11.19 -15.50 -4.07
N PHE A 8 11.19 -14.57 -3.11
CA PHE A 8 10.03 -13.70 -2.87
C PHE A 8 9.93 -12.65 -3.98
N THR A 9 8.73 -12.42 -4.50
CA THR A 9 8.48 -11.30 -5.45
C THR A 9 8.17 -10.03 -4.66
N ILE A 10 8.98 -8.99 -4.86
CA ILE A 10 8.83 -7.68 -4.20
C ILE A 10 8.36 -6.64 -5.22
N TYR A 11 7.27 -5.95 -4.93
CA TYR A 11 6.78 -4.82 -5.73
C TYR A 11 6.81 -3.53 -4.90
N THR A 12 7.39 -2.47 -5.47
CA THR A 12 7.50 -1.16 -4.80
C THR A 12 6.80 -0.09 -5.61
N PHE A 13 6.04 0.78 -4.95
CA PHE A 13 5.38 1.90 -5.61
C PHE A 13 5.56 3.21 -4.85
N HIS A 14 6.00 4.25 -5.57
CA HIS A 14 6.41 5.52 -4.99
C HIS A 14 5.35 6.62 -5.04
N ARG A 15 4.25 6.43 -5.79
CA ARG A 15 3.15 7.41 -5.81
C ARG A 15 2.17 7.15 -4.69
N GLN A 16 1.48 8.19 -4.27
CA GLN A 16 0.63 8.19 -3.09
C GLN A 16 -0.72 8.85 -3.39
N PRO A 17 -1.80 8.46 -2.68
CA PRO A 17 -3.02 9.26 -2.69
C PRO A 17 -2.71 10.68 -2.21
N GLU A 18 -3.44 11.65 -2.74
CA GLU A 18 -3.30 13.04 -2.33
C GLU A 18 -3.35 13.21 -0.80
N PHE A 19 -2.28 13.78 -0.28
CA PHE A 19 -2.11 14.22 1.09
C PHE A 19 -1.30 15.52 1.08
N GLY A 20 -1.91 16.62 1.52
CA GLY A 20 -1.35 17.96 1.28
C GLY A 20 -1.18 18.26 -0.21
N ASN A 21 -0.17 19.06 -0.56
CA ASN A 21 0.18 19.41 -1.95
C ASN A 21 1.65 19.09 -2.21
N TRP A 22 2.02 17.83 -2.03
CA TRP A 22 3.40 17.34 -2.11
C TRP A 22 3.66 16.56 -3.41
N ALA A 23 4.92 16.20 -3.64
CA ALA A 23 5.32 15.42 -4.80
C ALA A 23 4.67 14.03 -4.83
N PHE A 24 4.50 13.48 -6.03
CA PHE A 24 3.98 12.13 -6.29
C PHE A 24 2.53 11.87 -5.83
N ASN A 25 1.77 12.93 -5.52
CA ASN A 25 0.34 12.84 -5.27
C ASN A 25 -0.42 12.38 -6.53
N LEU A 26 -1.34 11.45 -6.31
CA LEU A 26 -2.37 11.00 -7.23
C LEU A 26 -3.71 11.48 -6.71
N LYS A 27 -4.60 11.88 -7.62
CA LYS A 27 -5.98 12.13 -7.24
C LYS A 27 -6.60 10.83 -6.72
N ARG A 28 -7.33 10.91 -5.60
CA ARG A 28 -8.06 9.76 -5.04
C ARG A 28 -9.12 9.24 -6.03
N GLY A 29 -9.46 7.97 -5.93
CA GLY A 29 -10.36 7.29 -6.88
C GLY A 29 -9.60 6.70 -8.06
N GLU A 30 -10.10 6.94 -9.28
CA GLU A 30 -9.66 6.27 -10.51
C GLU A 30 -8.15 6.39 -10.78
N GLU A 31 -7.54 7.55 -10.50
CA GLU A 31 -6.10 7.72 -10.76
C GLU A 31 -5.26 6.83 -9.85
N CYS A 32 -5.65 6.71 -8.57
CA CYS A 32 -5.06 5.75 -7.64
C CYS A 32 -5.27 4.31 -8.13
N LEU A 33 -6.53 3.94 -8.44
CA LEU A 33 -6.88 2.59 -8.89
C LEU A 33 -6.06 2.17 -10.12
N SER A 34 -5.97 3.04 -11.13
CA SER A 34 -5.21 2.78 -12.37
C SER A 34 -3.73 2.47 -12.13
N LYS A 35 -3.18 2.92 -11.00
CA LYS A 35 -1.80 2.60 -10.59
C LYS A 35 -1.73 1.31 -9.80
N TRP A 36 -2.68 1.09 -8.90
CA TRP A 36 -2.74 -0.14 -8.11
C TRP A 36 -3.02 -1.36 -8.98
N ASP A 37 -3.73 -1.21 -10.10
CA ASP A 37 -3.96 -2.27 -11.10
C ASP A 37 -2.68 -2.76 -11.77
N LEU A 38 -1.59 -1.99 -11.73
CA LEU A 38 -0.29 -2.40 -12.27
C LEU A 38 0.46 -3.38 -11.35
N ILE A 39 -0.02 -3.59 -10.12
CA ILE A 39 0.60 -4.51 -9.15
C ILE A 39 0.31 -5.96 -9.59
N PRO A 40 1.34 -6.80 -9.83
CA PRO A 40 1.18 -8.21 -10.17
C PRO A 40 0.47 -9.00 -9.06
N GLU A 41 -0.37 -9.96 -9.45
CA GLU A 41 -1.13 -10.80 -8.50
C GLU A 41 -0.26 -11.77 -7.70
N ASP A 42 0.95 -12.09 -8.18
CA ASP A 42 1.93 -12.97 -7.53
C ASP A 42 2.91 -12.21 -6.62
N THR A 43 2.58 -10.98 -6.24
CA THR A 43 3.41 -10.17 -5.33
C THR A 43 3.37 -10.75 -3.91
N ASP A 44 4.51 -11.24 -3.41
CA ASP A 44 4.63 -11.70 -2.01
C ASP A 44 4.75 -10.53 -1.03
N VAL A 45 5.51 -9.50 -1.41
CA VAL A 45 5.79 -8.32 -0.57
C VAL A 45 5.47 -7.06 -1.35
N LEU A 46 4.47 -6.32 -0.87
CA LEU A 46 4.11 -5.02 -1.40
C LEU A 46 4.69 -3.91 -0.51
N ILE A 47 5.38 -2.94 -1.11
CA ILE A 47 5.88 -1.75 -0.43
C ILE A 47 5.27 -0.52 -1.07
N THR A 48 4.49 0.26 -0.31
CA THR A 48 3.92 1.53 -0.76
C THR A 48 4.36 2.67 0.16
N HIS A 49 4.45 3.89 -0.36
CA HIS A 49 4.76 5.01 0.51
C HIS A 49 3.63 5.27 1.52
N SER A 50 2.38 5.23 1.06
CA SER A 50 1.19 5.52 1.88
C SER A 50 0.44 4.27 2.32
N PRO A 51 -0.33 4.34 3.42
CA PRO A 51 -1.10 3.22 3.94
C PRO A 51 -2.38 2.95 3.16
N PRO A 52 -2.90 1.71 3.18
CA PRO A 52 -4.28 1.44 2.81
C PRO A 52 -5.24 2.01 3.87
N LEU A 53 -6.48 2.32 3.48
CA LEU A 53 -7.48 2.85 4.41
C LEU A 53 -7.66 1.90 5.60
N GLY A 54 -7.65 2.45 6.82
CA GLY A 54 -7.94 1.70 8.04
C GLY A 54 -6.71 1.16 8.78
N HIS A 55 -5.55 1.07 8.13
CA HIS A 55 -4.33 0.46 8.68
C HIS A 55 -3.21 1.51 8.75
N GLY A 56 -2.75 1.86 9.95
CA GLY A 56 -1.66 2.84 10.14
C GLY A 56 -1.92 4.20 9.46
N ASP A 57 -3.18 4.60 9.28
CA ASP A 57 -3.56 5.74 8.45
C ASP A 57 -4.27 6.89 9.20
N LEU A 58 -4.41 6.76 10.52
CA LEU A 58 -5.04 7.76 11.37
C LEU A 58 -4.02 8.86 11.73
N VAL A 59 -4.31 10.11 11.34
CA VAL A 59 -3.49 11.28 11.70
C VAL A 59 -3.97 11.94 13.00
N CYS A 60 -3.15 12.79 13.61
CA CYS A 60 -3.49 13.52 14.85
C CYS A 60 -4.83 14.28 14.80
N SER A 61 -5.28 14.70 13.62
CA SER A 61 -6.57 15.41 13.44
C SER A 61 -7.79 14.49 13.52
N GLY A 62 -7.60 13.17 13.70
CA GLY A 62 -8.68 12.17 13.71
C GLY A 62 -9.16 11.76 12.31
N VAL A 63 -8.53 12.27 11.26
CA VAL A 63 -8.83 11.92 9.86
C VAL A 63 -8.04 10.69 9.44
N ARG A 64 -8.62 9.87 8.57
CA ARG A 64 -7.94 8.75 7.93
C ARG A 64 -7.39 9.15 6.57
N ALA A 65 -6.08 9.01 6.39
CA ALA A 65 -5.37 9.41 5.19
C ALA A 65 -5.15 8.25 4.19
N GLY A 66 -5.52 7.01 4.56
CA GLY A 66 -5.24 5.84 3.75
C GLY A 66 -6.05 5.80 2.45
N CYS A 67 -5.60 4.98 1.51
CA CYS A 67 -6.25 4.83 0.21
C CYS A 67 -7.25 3.66 0.20
N VAL A 68 -8.49 3.93 -0.22
CA VAL A 68 -9.56 2.93 -0.35
C VAL A 68 -9.24 1.94 -1.48
N GLU A 69 -8.75 2.45 -2.60
CA GLU A 69 -8.43 1.65 -3.78
C GLU A 69 -7.25 0.70 -3.50
N LEU A 70 -6.29 1.15 -2.70
CA LEU A 70 -5.16 0.33 -2.26
C LEU A 70 -5.63 -0.78 -1.32
N LEU A 71 -6.51 -0.47 -0.35
CA LEU A 71 -7.10 -1.47 0.54
C LEU A 71 -7.82 -2.56 -0.27
N SER A 72 -8.68 -2.16 -1.21
CA SER A 72 -9.41 -3.09 -2.06
C SER A 72 -8.46 -3.96 -2.90
N THR A 73 -7.41 -3.36 -3.46
CA THR A 73 -6.40 -4.09 -4.25
C THR A 73 -5.68 -5.15 -3.41
N VAL A 74 -5.27 -4.79 -2.20
CA VAL A 74 -4.55 -5.69 -1.27
C VAL A 74 -5.47 -6.82 -0.79
N GLN A 75 -6.69 -6.51 -0.38
CA GLN A 75 -7.60 -7.51 0.20
C GLN A 75 -8.25 -8.43 -0.84
N ASN A 76 -8.60 -7.89 -2.01
CA ASN A 76 -9.45 -8.62 -2.96
C ASN A 76 -8.68 -9.23 -4.13
N ARG A 77 -7.55 -8.61 -4.55
CA ARG A 77 -6.83 -9.00 -5.78
C ARG A 77 -5.45 -9.57 -5.50
N VAL A 78 -4.53 -8.75 -4.98
CA VAL A 78 -3.10 -9.11 -4.87
C VAL A 78 -2.82 -10.02 -3.68
N LYS A 79 -3.41 -9.73 -2.51
CA LYS A 79 -3.25 -10.52 -1.28
C LYS A 79 -1.78 -10.87 -0.95
N PRO A 80 -0.89 -9.85 -0.88
CA PRO A 80 0.51 -10.08 -0.56
C PRO A 80 0.64 -10.65 0.86
N LYS A 81 1.68 -11.44 1.11
CA LYS A 81 1.98 -11.95 2.47
C LYS A 81 2.39 -10.83 3.42
N TYR A 82 3.00 -9.78 2.87
CA TYR A 82 3.42 -8.60 3.62
C TYR A 82 3.11 -7.34 2.83
N HIS A 83 2.49 -6.37 3.49
CA HIS A 83 2.33 -5.01 3.00
C HIS A 83 3.04 -4.05 3.95
N VAL A 84 4.09 -3.39 3.47
CA VAL A 84 4.89 -2.42 4.24
C VAL A 84 4.61 -1.03 3.72
N PHE A 85 4.30 -0.11 4.62
CA PHE A 85 3.98 1.28 4.29
C PHE A 85 4.39 2.25 5.39
N GLY A 86 4.35 3.55 5.09
CA GLY A 86 4.68 4.60 6.04
C GLY A 86 3.86 5.86 5.78
N HIS A 87 4.54 7.00 5.62
CA HIS A 87 3.96 8.32 5.35
C HIS A 87 3.22 8.96 6.54
N ILE A 88 2.35 8.22 7.22
CA ILE A 88 1.66 8.70 8.41
C ILE A 88 2.50 8.35 9.63
N HIS A 89 3.12 9.35 10.25
CA HIS A 89 4.06 9.14 11.35
C HIS A 89 3.36 8.73 12.65
N GLU A 90 2.09 9.13 12.79
CA GLU A 90 1.22 8.78 13.91
C GLU A 90 0.73 7.33 13.85
N GLY A 91 0.58 6.81 12.63
CA GLY A 91 0.23 5.43 12.37
C GLY A 91 1.48 4.57 12.51
N ILE A 92 1.72 4.06 13.72
CA ILE A 92 2.75 3.03 13.91
C ILE A 92 2.48 1.87 12.95
N LEU A 93 3.54 1.36 12.33
CA LEU A 93 3.54 0.24 11.38
C LEU A 93 2.67 -0.91 11.91
N GLU A 94 1.49 -1.11 11.31
CA GLU A 94 0.67 -2.28 11.60
C GLU A 94 1.01 -3.40 10.62
N HIS A 95 1.33 -4.57 11.17
CA HIS A 95 1.49 -5.81 10.42
C HIS A 95 0.13 -6.50 10.29
N LEU A 96 -0.11 -7.07 9.10
CA LEU A 96 -1.25 -7.90 8.62
C LEU A 96 -2.31 -7.18 7.78
N ILE A 97 -2.33 -7.55 6.49
CA ILE A 97 -3.53 -7.72 5.66
C ILE A 97 -3.33 -9.00 4.85
#